data_AF-A0A962UM94-F1
#
_entry.id   AF-A0A962UM94-F1
#
_cell.length_a   1.000
_cell.length_b   1.000
_cell.length_c   1.000
_cell.angle_alpha   90.00
_cell.angle_beta   90.00
_cell.angle_gamma   90.00
#
_symmetry.space_group_name_H-M   'P 1'
#
loop_
_entity.id
_entity.type
_entity.pdbx_description
1 polymer ?
#
loop_
_entity_poly.entity_id
_entity_poly.type
_entity_poly.pdbx_seq_one_letter_code
_entity_poly.pdbx_strand_id
1 'polypeptide(L)'
;ELGLNTLSFIRLGAFALAHAALSHTLVDIAGLIDNPALQLIALAIGHGLIIVLEGLVVFVQTTRLVLFEFFIRFLRADGRLLRPLQAPAQRTR
;
A
#
# COMPACT_ATOMS: atom_id res chain seq x y z
N GLU A 1 -21.23 12.10 -2.47
CA GLU A 1 -20.89 11.26 -1.30
C GLU A 1 -20.60 9.81 -1.70
N LEU A 2 -21.52 9.03 -2.30
CA LEU A 2 -21.24 7.63 -2.70
C LEU A 2 -20.21 7.47 -3.85
N GLY A 3 -20.27 8.33 -4.87
CA GLY A 3 -19.44 8.19 -6.10
C GLY A 3 -17.93 8.37 -5.89
N LEU A 4 -17.51 9.19 -4.92
CA LEU A 4 -16.10 9.39 -4.58
C LEU A 4 -15.47 8.13 -3.95
N ASN A 5 -16.25 7.40 -3.14
CA ASN A 5 -15.78 6.17 -2.51
C ASN A 5 -15.59 5.05 -3.55
N THR A 6 -16.48 4.92 -4.52
CA THR A 6 -16.36 3.92 -5.61
C THR A 6 -15.21 4.26 -6.57
N LEU A 7 -14.99 5.55 -6.87
CA LEU A 7 -13.85 6.02 -7.67
C LEU A 7 -12.49 5.75 -7.00
N SER A 8 -12.44 5.79 -5.67
CA SER A 8 -11.26 5.40 -4.90
C SER A 8 -10.92 3.92 -5.09
N PHE A 9 -11.92 3.01 -5.06
CA PHE A 9 -11.71 1.57 -5.26
C PHE A 9 -11.28 1.18 -6.67
N ILE A 10 -11.62 1.96 -7.71
CA ILE A 10 -11.17 1.71 -9.09
C ILE A 10 -9.65 1.67 -9.19
N ARG A 11 -8.94 2.47 -8.38
CA ARG A 11 -7.47 2.50 -8.40
C ARG A 11 -6.86 1.17 -7.96
N LEU A 12 -7.44 0.53 -6.93
CA LEU A 12 -7.06 -0.81 -6.49
C LEU A 12 -7.27 -1.83 -7.61
N GLY A 13 -8.39 -1.75 -8.33
CA GLY A 13 -8.67 -2.60 -9.49
C GLY A 13 -7.70 -2.38 -10.64
N ALA A 14 -7.34 -1.13 -10.95
CA ALA A 14 -6.39 -0.78 -11.99
C ALA A 14 -4.99 -1.34 -11.69
N PHE A 15 -4.54 -1.29 -10.43
CA PHE A 15 -3.28 -1.90 -10.01
C PHE A 15 -3.31 -3.43 -10.09
N ALA A 16 -4.41 -4.07 -9.70
CA ALA A 16 -4.55 -5.52 -9.84
C ALA A 16 -4.49 -5.96 -11.32
N LEU A 17 -5.11 -5.18 -12.21
CA LEU A 17 -5.06 -5.44 -13.66
C LEU A 17 -3.64 -5.25 -14.22
N ALA A 18 -2.95 -4.18 -13.81
CA ALA A 18 -1.57 -3.93 -14.22
C ALA A 18 -0.63 -5.06 -13.77
N HIS A 19 -0.76 -5.50 -12.52
CA HIS A 19 0.01 -6.62 -11.97
C HIS A 19 -0.21 -7.90 -12.76
N ALA A 20 -1.47 -8.24 -13.06
CA ALA A 20 -1.82 -9.42 -13.84
C ALA A 20 -1.26 -9.35 -15.28
N ALA A 21 -1.37 -8.20 -15.93
CA ALA A 21 -0.87 -8.00 -17.30
C ALA A 21 0.66 -8.10 -17.36
N LEU A 22 1.38 -7.48 -16.42
CA LEU A 22 2.83 -7.56 -16.35
C LEU A 22 3.33 -8.97 -16.02
N SER A 23 2.64 -9.66 -15.09
CA SER A 23 2.98 -11.04 -14.73
C SER A 23 2.77 -12.01 -15.90
N HIS A 24 1.66 -11.86 -16.64
CA HIS A 24 1.42 -12.66 -17.84
C HIS A 24 2.50 -12.41 -18.90
N THR A 25 2.81 -11.14 -19.17
CA THR A 25 3.85 -10.76 -20.14
C THR A 25 5.22 -11.32 -19.75
N LEU A 26 5.54 -11.33 -18.46
CA LEU A 26 6.79 -11.91 -17.96
C LEU A 26 6.85 -13.42 -18.21
N VAL A 27 5.75 -14.14 -17.99
CA VAL A 27 5.66 -15.58 -18.27
C VAL A 27 5.84 -15.85 -19.76
N ASP A 28 5.21 -15.06 -20.64
CA ASP A 28 5.35 -15.19 -22.09
C ASP A 28 6.82 -15.00 -22.52
N ILE A 29 7.49 -13.97 -22.01
CA ILE A 29 8.90 -13.68 -22.30
C ILE A 29 9.81 -14.79 -21.76
N ALA A 30 9.55 -15.27 -20.55
CA ALA A 30 10.33 -16.37 -19.96
C ALA A 30 10.12 -17.69 -20.71
N GLY A 31 8.96 -17.88 -21.35
CA GLY A 31 8.67 -19.04 -22.21
C GLY A 31 9.54 -19.11 -23.46
N LEU A 32 10.21 -18.02 -23.84
CA LEU A 32 11.17 -17.97 -24.95
C LEU A 32 12.56 -18.51 -24.57
N ILE A 33 12.78 -18.85 -23.30
CA ILE A 33 14.08 -19.32 -22.79
C ILE A 33 14.10 -20.86 -22.78
N ASP A 34 14.95 -21.46 -23.61
CA ASP A 34 15.05 -22.93 -23.72
C ASP A 34 15.67 -23.60 -22.47
N ASN A 35 16.46 -22.87 -21.69
CA ASN A 35 17.11 -23.40 -20.50
C ASN A 35 16.17 -23.29 -19.27
N PRO A 36 15.74 -24.41 -18.67
CA PRO A 36 14.77 -24.40 -17.58
C PRO A 36 15.31 -23.74 -16.29
N ALA A 37 16.61 -23.83 -16.02
CA ALA A 37 17.21 -23.17 -14.87
C ALA A 37 17.25 -21.64 -15.07
N LEU A 38 17.61 -21.20 -16.27
CA LEU A 38 17.63 -19.77 -16.60
C LEU A 38 16.21 -19.17 -16.64
N GLN A 39 15.24 -19.94 -17.13
CA GLN A 39 13.82 -19.57 -17.12
C GLN A 39 13.30 -19.38 -15.69
N LEU A 40 13.58 -20.31 -14.78
CA LEU A 40 13.17 -20.19 -13.37
C LEU A 40 13.79 -18.97 -12.70
N ILE A 41 15.08 -18.72 -12.94
CA ILE A 41 15.77 -17.54 -12.41
C ILE A 41 15.14 -16.25 -12.96
N ALA A 42 14.87 -16.19 -14.26
CA ALA A 42 14.23 -15.04 -14.90
C ALA A 42 12.83 -14.78 -14.33
N LEU A 43 12.02 -15.83 -14.11
CA LEU A 43 10.70 -15.71 -13.48
C LEU A 43 10.79 -15.21 -12.04
N ALA A 44 11.72 -15.74 -11.23
CA ALA A 44 11.88 -15.33 -9.84
C ALA A 44 12.31 -13.86 -9.73
N ILE A 45 13.31 -13.45 -10.52
CA ILE A 45 13.80 -12.07 -10.53
C ILE A 45 12.72 -11.12 -11.08
N GLY A 46 12.05 -11.50 -12.18
CA GLY A 46 11.04 -10.67 -12.81
C GLY A 46 9.84 -10.40 -11.91
N HIS A 47 9.29 -11.43 -11.27
CA HIS A 47 8.17 -11.25 -10.32
C HIS A 47 8.62 -10.45 -9.09
N GLY A 48 9.83 -10.70 -8.57
CA GLY A 48 10.39 -9.92 -7.48
C GLY A 48 10.48 -8.43 -7.83
N LEU A 49 10.94 -8.11 -9.04
CA LEU A 49 11.03 -6.74 -9.53
C LEU A 49 9.65 -6.09 -9.69
N ILE A 50 8.68 -6.80 -10.27
CA ILE A 50 7.29 -6.32 -10.41
C ILE A 50 6.72 -5.97 -9.04
N ILE A 51 6.82 -6.87 -8.07
CA ILE A 51 6.30 -6.67 -6.71
C ILE A 51 6.95 -5.45 -6.04
N VAL A 52 8.27 -5.28 -6.17
CA VAL A 52 8.98 -4.14 -5.57
C VAL A 52 8.55 -2.82 -6.21
N LEU A 53 8.52 -2.76 -7.55
CA LEU A 53 8.19 -1.53 -8.28
C LEU A 53 6.72 -1.16 -8.09
N GLU A 54 5.80 -2.09 -8.28
CA GLU A 54 4.37 -1.85 -8.08
C GLU A 54 4.06 -1.58 -6.61
N GLY A 55 4.65 -2.33 -5.68
CA GLY A 55 4.49 -2.11 -4.25
C GLY A 55 4.88 -0.70 -3.84
N LEU A 56 6.01 -0.18 -4.35
CA LEU A 56 6.43 1.20 -4.12
C LEU A 56 5.42 2.21 -4.69
N VAL A 57 4.99 2.04 -5.94
CA VAL A 57 4.04 2.96 -6.60
C VAL A 57 2.69 2.96 -5.87
N VAL A 58 2.14 1.78 -5.59
CA VAL A 58 0.86 1.61 -4.88
C VAL A 58 0.95 2.19 -3.48
N PHE A 59 2.06 2.00 -2.77
CA PHE A 59 2.29 2.56 -1.45
C PHE A 59 2.22 4.09 -1.47
N VAL A 60 2.94 4.74 -2.39
CA VAL A 60 2.92 6.21 -2.53
C VAL A 60 1.53 6.71 -2.89
N GLN A 61 0.85 6.06 -3.84
CA GLN A 61 -0.48 6.47 -4.27
C GLN A 61 -1.55 6.30 -3.19
N THR A 62 -1.51 5.20 -2.44
CA THR A 62 -2.47 4.91 -1.37
C THR A 62 -2.24 5.83 -0.17
N THR A 63 -0.98 6.07 0.19
CA THR A 63 -0.59 7.01 1.25
C THR A 63 -1.10 8.41 0.95
N ARG A 64 -0.97 8.87 -0.30
CA ARG A 64 -1.52 10.16 -0.73
C ARG A 64 -3.05 10.21 -0.55
N LEU A 65 -3.77 9.18 -0.97
CA LEU A 65 -5.23 9.16 -0.85
C LEU A 65 -5.67 9.17 0.63
N VAL A 66 -5.04 8.33 1.46
CA VAL A 66 -5.37 8.23 2.89
C VAL A 66 -5.03 9.51 3.65
N LEU A 67 -3.84 10.09 3.48
CA LEU A 67 -3.45 11.31 4.20
C LEU A 67 -4.27 12.53 3.79
N PHE A 68 -4.47 12.74 2.49
CA PHE A 68 -5.15 13.95 2.04
C PHE A 68 -6.68 13.86 2.11
N GLU A 69 -7.25 12.68 1.94
CA GLU A 69 -8.70 12.53 1.81
C GLU A 69 -9.33 11.92 3.05
N PHE A 70 -8.67 10.95 3.71
CA PHE A 70 -9.20 10.31 4.91
C PHE A 70 -8.85 11.08 6.19
N PHE A 71 -7.57 11.39 6.42
CA PHE A 71 -7.16 12.09 7.64
C PHE A 71 -7.68 13.52 7.72
N ILE A 72 -7.65 14.31 6.64
CA ILE A 72 -8.17 15.69 6.66
C ILE A 72 -9.69 15.73 6.89
N ARG A 73 -10.43 14.73 6.38
CA ARG A 73 -11.90 14.70 6.46
C ARG A 73 -12.42 14.12 7.78
N PHE A 74 -11.70 13.19 8.40
CA PHE A 74 -12.14 12.51 9.63
C PHE A 74 -11.37 12.91 10.89
N LEU A 75 -10.13 13.38 10.78
CA LEU A 75 -9.35 13.81 11.93
C LEU A 75 -9.74 15.25 12.29
N ARG A 76 -10.75 15.39 13.17
CA ARG A 76 -11.03 16.68 13.81
C ARG A 76 -9.98 16.92 14.89
N ALA A 77 -9.39 18.10 14.91
CA ALA A 77 -8.44 18.53 15.95
C ALA A 77 -9.11 18.80 17.32
N ASP A 78 -10.16 18.05 17.66
CA ASP A 78 -10.85 18.10 18.96
C ASP A 78 -10.16 17.13 19.94
N GLY A 79 -8.93 17.46 20.33
CA GLY A 79 -8.21 16.76 21.39
C GLY A 79 -8.04 17.67 22.60
N ARG A 80 -8.57 17.28 23.78
CA ARG A 80 -8.13 17.89 25.04
C ARG A 80 -6.78 17.30 25.41
N LEU A 81 -5.81 18.16 25.73
CA LEU A 81 -4.56 17.70 26.33
C LEU A 81 -4.88 16.89 27.59
N LEU A 82 -4.36 15.66 27.64
CA LEU A 82 -4.32 14.87 28.85
C LEU A 82 -3.54 15.66 29.90
N ARG A 83 -4.24 16.16 30.92
CA ARG A 83 -3.62 16.66 32.15
C ARG A 83 -3.57 15.50 33.14
N PRO A 84 -2.38 14.95 33.45
CA PRO A 84 -2.24 13.93 34.48
C PRO A 84 -2.78 14.47 35.80
N LEU A 85 -3.58 13.66 36.51
CA LEU A 85 -3.92 13.97 37.89
C LEU A 85 -2.63 13.93 38.72
N GLN A 86 -2.38 14.99 39.50
CA GLN A 86 -1.27 15.00 40.45
C GLN A 86 -1.45 13.83 41.42
N ALA A 87 -0.40 13.03 41.60
CA ALA A 87 -0.42 11.93 42.56
C ALA A 87 -0.79 12.47 43.96
N PRO A 88 -1.59 11.74 44.76
CA PRO A 88 -1.98 12.19 46.08
C PRO A 88 -0.72 12.52 46.89
N ALA A 89 -0.65 13.73 47.45
CA ALA A 89 0.43 14.10 48.35
C ALA A 89 0.46 13.08 49.48
N GLN A 90 1.52 12.27 49.53
CA GLN A 90 1.74 11.34 50.62
C GLN A 90 1.91 12.18 51.88
N ARG A 91 0.87 12.19 52.72
CA ARG A 91 0.91 12.79 54.05
C ARG A 91 1.88 11.94 54.87
N THR A 92 3.13 12.34 54.91
CA THR A 92 4.14 11.84 55.84
C THR A 92 3.65 12.11 57.26
N ARG A 93 3.48 11.02 58.01
CA ARG A 93 3.19 11.02 59.45
C ARG A 93 4.45 11.37 60.24
#